data_AF-A0A971UA18-F1
#
_entry.id   AF-A0A971UA18-F1
#
_cell.length_a   1.000
_cell.length_b   1.000
_cell.length_c   1.000
_cell.angle_alpha   90.00
_cell.angle_beta   90.00
_cell.angle_gamma   90.00
#
_symmetry.space_group_name_H-M   'P 1'
#
loop_
_entity.id
_entity.type
_entity.pdbx_description
1 polymer ?
#
loop_
_entity_poly.entity_id
_entity_poly.type
_entity_poly.pdbx_seq_one_letter_code
_entity_poly.pdbx_strand_id
1 'polypeptide(L)'
;MLIEKASFIQKKWLWLILVLLIAASAAGYFARDEEPPTLAQYRIVARHVLSTHKNIPPAENRIAACSSADCKDVAAVLQPEAKEKADEKEEIYTLFQADADGNLVLNEKTRLNIEKLYALNTPEELAEKMQKLSKALPEPAHRQVVNLVNYFDTYTRNIKLSYPPDEQPATVEAVLDRFRGMHDLRLSHFGADVASAFYAEEEKQSLQLLYLMAIEKDEGLSLDQKVERAQQLLQNNPELAAAYDPDRK
;
A
#
# COMPACT_ATOMS: atom_id res chain seq x y z
N MET A 1 -69.24 -0.51 -28.36
CA MET A 1 -68.16 -1.29 -29.05
C MET A 1 -66.87 -0.48 -29.32
N LEU A 2 -66.65 0.68 -28.67
CA LEU A 2 -65.45 1.52 -28.91
C LEU A 2 -64.44 1.53 -27.75
N ILE A 3 -64.75 0.93 -26.60
CA ILE A 3 -63.90 0.98 -25.39
C ILE A 3 -62.88 -0.18 -25.35
N GLU A 4 -63.16 -1.33 -25.98
CA GLU A 4 -62.23 -2.47 -26.00
C GLU A 4 -61.01 -2.27 -26.91
N LYS A 5 -61.09 -1.43 -27.94
CA LYS A 5 -59.97 -1.20 -28.86
C LYS A 5 -58.83 -0.40 -28.23
N ALA A 6 -59.12 0.48 -27.25
CA ALA A 6 -58.09 1.31 -26.61
C ALA A 6 -57.15 0.50 -25.69
N SER A 7 -57.70 -0.47 -24.96
CA SER A 7 -56.95 -1.39 -24.09
C SER A 7 -55.93 -2.23 -24.87
N PHE A 8 -56.31 -2.71 -26.05
CA PHE A 8 -55.44 -3.53 -26.89
C PHE A 8 -54.26 -2.74 -27.48
N ILE A 9 -54.49 -1.47 -27.83
CA ILE A 9 -53.46 -0.58 -28.38
C ILE A 9 -52.46 -0.19 -27.28
N GLN A 10 -52.92 0.09 -26.05
CA GLN A 10 -52.04 0.35 -24.90
C GLN A 10 -51.16 -0.86 -24.56
N LYS A 11 -51.72 -2.08 -24.58
CA LYS A 11 -50.96 -3.31 -24.29
C LYS A 11 -49.86 -3.58 -25.32
N LYS A 12 -50.12 -3.31 -26.61
CA LYS A 12 -49.11 -3.43 -27.67
C LYS A 12 -48.01 -2.38 -27.57
N TRP A 13 -48.36 -1.15 -27.18
CA TRP A 13 -47.36 -0.10 -26.93
C TRP A 13 -46.48 -0.41 -25.72
N LEU A 14 -47.06 -0.90 -24.62
CA LEU A 14 -46.29 -1.37 -23.46
C LEU A 14 -45.33 -2.50 -23.82
N TRP A 15 -45.77 -3.44 -24.66
CA TRP A 15 -44.91 -4.55 -25.09
C TRP A 15 -43.77 -4.09 -26.00
N LEU A 16 -44.04 -3.16 -26.93
CA LEU A 16 -43.02 -2.53 -27.78
C LEU A 16 -41.98 -1.77 -26.96
N ILE A 17 -42.39 -1.00 -25.95
CA ILE A 17 -41.48 -0.27 -25.06
C ILE A 17 -40.60 -1.24 -24.26
N LEU A 18 -41.17 -2.34 -23.76
CA LEU A 18 -40.42 -3.37 -23.03
C LEU A 18 -39.36 -4.03 -23.92
N VAL A 19 -39.71 -4.38 -25.17
CA VAL A 19 -38.76 -4.94 -26.14
C VAL A 19 -37.67 -3.93 -26.48
N LEU A 20 -38.01 -2.64 -26.61
CA LEU A 20 -37.03 -1.57 -26.86
C LEU A 20 -36.07 -1.37 -25.68
N LEU A 21 -36.56 -1.47 -24.44
CA LEU A 21 -35.72 -1.41 -23.23
C LEU A 21 -34.79 -2.62 -23.11
N ILE A 22 -35.26 -3.82 -23.45
CA ILE A 22 -34.45 -5.04 -23.47
C ILE A 22 -33.39 -4.96 -24.59
N ALA A 23 -33.78 -4.48 -25.78
CA ALA A 23 -32.84 -4.30 -26.89
C ALA A 23 -31.80 -3.19 -26.61
N ALA A 24 -32.20 -2.08 -25.97
CA ALA A 24 -31.28 -1.02 -25.58
C ALA A 24 -30.33 -1.45 -24.46
N SER A 25 -30.80 -2.25 -23.50
CA SER A 25 -29.93 -2.82 -22.46
C SER A 25 -28.98 -3.89 -23.03
N ALA A 26 -29.42 -4.71 -23.99
CA ALA A 26 -28.55 -5.64 -24.70
C ALA A 26 -27.49 -4.89 -25.55
N ALA A 27 -27.89 -3.85 -26.29
CA ALA A 27 -26.97 -3.03 -27.07
C ALA A 27 -25.94 -2.31 -26.19
N GLY A 28 -26.35 -1.80 -25.03
CA GLY A 28 -25.44 -1.20 -24.05
C GLY A 28 -24.48 -2.21 -23.40
N TYR A 29 -24.85 -3.49 -23.31
CA TYR A 29 -23.98 -4.55 -22.81
C TYR A 29 -22.91 -4.95 -23.83
N PHE A 30 -23.25 -4.97 -25.13
CA PHE A 30 -22.30 -5.28 -26.21
C PHE A 30 -21.44 -4.08 -26.64
N ALA A 31 -21.86 -2.85 -26.37
CA ALA A 31 -21.07 -1.64 -26.61
C ALA A 31 -20.15 -1.26 -25.43
N ARG A 32 -20.01 -2.15 -24.44
CA ARG A 32 -19.07 -1.96 -23.34
C ARG A 32 -17.68 -2.28 -23.86
N ASP A 33 -16.89 -1.25 -24.14
CA ASP A 33 -15.48 -1.39 -24.49
C ASP A 33 -14.81 -2.35 -23.50
N GLU A 34 -14.29 -3.47 -24.01
CA GLU A 34 -13.55 -4.42 -23.20
C GLU A 34 -12.35 -3.69 -22.61
N GLU A 35 -12.29 -3.65 -21.28
CA GLU A 35 -11.17 -3.04 -20.59
C GLU A 35 -9.88 -3.79 -20.98
N PRO A 36 -8.81 -3.07 -21.33
CA PRO A 36 -7.60 -3.72 -21.77
C PRO A 36 -7.02 -4.60 -20.65
N PRO A 37 -6.36 -5.71 -21.01
CA PRO A 37 -5.91 -6.71 -20.06
C PRO A 37 -4.98 -6.12 -18.98
N THR A 38 -4.15 -5.14 -19.33
CA THR A 38 -3.25 -4.44 -18.41
C THR A 38 -3.99 -3.70 -17.30
N LEU A 39 -5.05 -2.95 -17.62
CA LEU A 39 -5.83 -2.21 -16.63
C LEU A 39 -6.67 -3.14 -15.75
N ALA A 40 -7.19 -4.24 -16.33
CA ALA A 40 -7.86 -5.27 -15.57
C ALA A 40 -6.91 -5.91 -14.54
N GLN A 41 -5.69 -6.26 -14.94
CA GLN A 41 -4.67 -6.81 -14.04
C GLN A 41 -4.25 -5.80 -12.98
N TYR A 42 -4.03 -4.53 -13.36
CA TYR A 42 -3.75 -3.47 -12.41
C TYR A 42 -4.81 -3.42 -11.30
N ARG A 43 -6.10 -3.44 -11.65
CA ARG A 43 -7.18 -3.41 -10.66
C ARG A 43 -7.18 -4.63 -9.73
N ILE A 44 -6.84 -5.81 -10.24
CA ILE A 44 -6.72 -7.03 -9.43
C ILE A 44 -5.59 -6.86 -8.41
N VAL A 45 -4.41 -6.45 -8.86
CA VAL A 45 -3.22 -6.24 -8.02
C VAL A 45 -3.45 -5.13 -7.01
N ALA A 46 -3.96 -3.98 -7.45
CA ALA A 46 -4.27 -2.85 -6.57
C ALA A 46 -5.29 -3.23 -5.50
N ARG A 47 -6.35 -3.98 -5.87
CA ARG A 47 -7.33 -4.45 -4.88
C ARG A 47 -6.69 -5.39 -3.86
N HIS A 48 -5.87 -6.34 -4.31
CA HIS A 48 -5.16 -7.28 -3.44
C HIS A 48 -4.35 -6.53 -2.39
N VAL A 49 -3.42 -5.68 -2.84
CA VAL A 49 -2.51 -4.92 -1.98
C VAL A 49 -3.26 -3.96 -1.05
N LEU A 50 -4.13 -3.11 -1.57
CA LEU A 50 -4.83 -2.10 -0.77
C LEU A 50 -5.81 -2.72 0.23
N SER A 51 -6.40 -3.88 -0.08
CA SER A 51 -7.32 -4.56 0.84
C SER A 51 -6.63 -5.07 2.09
N THR A 52 -5.35 -5.44 1.99
CA THR A 52 -4.55 -5.90 3.13
C THR A 52 -4.24 -4.76 4.10
N HIS A 53 -3.98 -3.55 3.58
CA HIS A 53 -3.71 -2.37 4.41
C HIS A 53 -4.95 -1.72 5.03
N LYS A 54 -6.11 -1.82 4.37
CA LYS A 54 -7.33 -1.10 4.74
C LYS A 54 -7.95 -1.54 6.08
N ASN A 55 -7.52 -2.67 6.63
CA ASN A 55 -8.00 -3.16 7.93
C ASN A 55 -7.34 -2.46 9.13
N ILE A 56 -6.49 -1.45 8.91
CA ILE A 56 -5.79 -0.72 9.97
C ILE A 56 -6.17 0.78 9.87
N PRO A 57 -6.80 1.37 10.91
CA PRO A 57 -7.31 2.74 10.84
C PRO A 57 -6.19 3.79 10.72
N PRO A 58 -6.34 4.80 9.84
CA PRO A 58 -5.28 5.75 9.47
C PRO A 58 -5.02 6.89 10.49
N ALA A 59 -5.63 6.86 11.68
CA ALA A 59 -5.57 7.97 12.65
C ALA A 59 -4.60 7.77 13.82
N GLU A 60 -3.98 6.59 13.96
CA GLU A 60 -2.92 6.36 14.94
C GLU A 60 -1.78 5.60 14.27
N ASN A 61 -0.75 6.32 13.81
CA ASN A 61 0.59 5.74 13.53
C ASN A 61 1.29 5.28 14.82
N ARG A 62 0.51 4.69 15.72
CA ARG A 62 0.85 3.88 16.87
C ARG A 62 -0.01 2.64 16.73
N ILE A 63 0.35 1.74 15.81
CA ILE A 63 -0.18 0.39 15.89
C ILE A 63 0.43 -0.20 17.16
N ALA A 64 -0.31 -0.09 18.27
CA ALA A 64 -0.03 -0.89 19.46
C ALA A 64 -0.11 -2.35 19.02
N ALA A 65 0.92 -3.14 19.32
CA ALA A 65 1.10 -4.51 18.84
C ALA A 65 0.05 -5.52 19.33
N CYS A 66 -1.04 -5.08 19.98
CA CYS A 66 -2.01 -5.93 20.66
C CYS A 66 -3.45 -5.46 20.41
N SER A 67 -4.11 -5.99 19.36
CA SER A 67 -5.53 -5.75 19.08
C SER A 67 -6.47 -6.86 19.59
N SER A 68 -5.95 -7.89 20.28
CA SER A 68 -6.76 -8.98 20.83
C SER A 68 -7.35 -8.68 22.21
N ALA A 69 -8.50 -9.30 22.50
CA ALA A 69 -9.37 -9.01 23.65
C ALA A 69 -8.79 -9.31 25.04
N ASP A 70 -7.61 -9.91 25.15
CA ASP A 70 -6.95 -10.25 26.42
C ASP A 70 -6.14 -9.09 27.03
N CYS A 71 -6.01 -7.95 26.33
CA CYS A 71 -5.22 -6.79 26.76
C CYS A 71 -6.06 -5.61 27.28
N LYS A 72 -7.23 -5.86 27.87
CA LYS A 72 -8.22 -4.79 28.19
C LYS A 72 -8.20 -4.23 29.61
N ASP A 73 -7.38 -4.74 30.51
CA ASP A 73 -7.26 -4.16 31.85
C ASP A 73 -6.00 -3.30 31.94
N VAL A 74 -6.11 -2.13 32.58
CA VAL A 74 -5.04 -1.13 32.84
C VAL A 74 -4.84 -0.03 31.76
N ALA A 75 -5.93 0.38 31.09
CA ALA A 75 -5.98 1.68 30.41
C ALA A 75 -6.40 2.79 31.38
N ALA A 76 -5.52 3.19 32.29
CA ALA A 76 -5.70 4.46 33.00
C ALA A 76 -4.36 5.02 33.50
N VAL A 77 -4.15 6.30 33.12
CA VAL A 77 -3.33 7.31 33.81
C VAL A 77 -2.00 7.71 33.12
N LEU A 78 -2.17 8.72 32.24
CA LEU A 78 -1.46 10.01 32.13
C LEU A 78 0.00 10.11 31.61
N GLN A 79 0.15 11.08 30.69
CA GLN A 79 1.40 11.78 30.33
C GLN A 79 1.95 12.58 31.53
N PRO A 80 3.25 12.96 31.55
CA PRO A 80 3.64 14.24 30.91
C PRO A 80 5.03 14.26 30.24
N GLU A 81 5.24 15.35 29.49
CA GLU A 81 6.41 15.77 28.71
C GLU A 81 7.74 15.90 29.48
N ALA A 82 8.88 15.76 28.77
CA ALA A 82 10.11 16.48 29.10
C ALA A 82 11.02 16.68 27.87
N LYS A 83 11.28 17.94 27.53
CA LYS A 83 12.38 18.38 26.65
C LYS A 83 13.71 18.33 27.41
N GLU A 84 14.75 17.71 26.87
CA GLU A 84 16.13 18.07 27.27
C GLU A 84 17.21 17.76 26.21
N LYS A 85 17.98 18.82 25.90
CA LYS A 85 19.35 18.96 25.37
C LYS A 85 19.91 17.93 24.38
N ALA A 86 20.19 18.42 23.17
CA ALA A 86 21.05 17.78 22.17
C ALA A 86 22.53 17.90 22.57
N ASP A 87 23.02 16.95 23.37
CA ASP A 87 24.38 16.45 23.17
C ASP A 87 24.42 15.68 21.84
N GLU A 88 25.57 15.63 21.17
CA GLU A 88 25.84 14.75 20.03
C GLU A 88 25.75 13.28 20.48
N LYS A 89 24.54 12.82 20.79
CA LYS A 89 24.25 11.41 21.00
C LYS A 89 24.49 10.74 19.66
N GLU A 90 25.42 9.78 19.65
CA GLU A 90 25.66 8.88 18.54
C GLU A 90 24.33 8.46 17.91
N GLU A 91 24.19 8.60 16.59
CA GLU A 91 22.90 8.49 15.87
C GLU A 91 22.08 7.26 16.27
N ILE A 92 22.78 6.17 16.60
CA ILE A 92 22.24 4.89 17.07
C ILE A 92 21.20 5.03 18.19
N TYR A 93 21.38 5.97 19.12
CA TYR A 93 20.47 6.18 20.27
C TYR A 93 19.15 6.83 19.88
N THR A 94 19.01 7.30 18.64
CA THR A 94 17.82 8.01 18.14
C THR A 94 17.13 7.30 16.98
N LEU A 95 17.67 6.15 16.55
CA LEU A 95 17.10 5.38 15.43
C LEU A 95 15.74 4.78 15.77
N PHE A 96 15.52 4.34 17.00
CA PHE A 96 14.30 3.66 17.39
C PHE A 96 13.63 4.35 18.56
N GLN A 97 12.31 4.26 18.60
CA GLN A 97 11.48 4.80 19.66
C GLN A 97 10.61 3.68 20.22
N ALA A 98 10.42 3.69 21.53
CA ALA A 98 9.43 2.84 22.18
C ALA A 98 8.15 3.65 22.45
N ASP A 99 7.01 2.99 22.40
CA ASP A 99 5.74 3.53 22.84
C ASP A 99 5.61 3.49 24.37
N ALA A 100 4.43 3.90 24.87
CA ALA A 100 4.15 3.93 26.31
C ALA A 100 4.19 2.53 26.96
N ASP A 101 3.98 1.47 26.18
CA ASP A 101 3.99 0.08 26.64
C ASP A 101 5.40 -0.54 26.57
N GLY A 102 6.39 0.24 26.12
CA GLY A 102 7.77 -0.22 25.94
C GLY A 102 7.97 -1.06 24.67
N ASN A 103 6.98 -1.10 23.77
CA ASN A 103 7.08 -1.75 22.47
C ASN A 103 7.69 -0.79 21.43
N LEU A 104 8.33 -1.34 20.41
CA LEU A 104 8.88 -0.59 19.30
C LEU A 104 7.77 0.10 18.50
N VAL A 105 7.91 1.41 18.28
CA VAL A 105 7.03 2.13 17.36
C VAL A 105 7.28 1.64 15.93
N LEU A 106 6.25 1.06 15.31
CA LEU A 106 6.31 0.55 13.94
C LEU A 106 5.79 1.60 12.95
N ASN A 107 6.64 1.96 11.99
CA ASN A 107 6.33 2.84 10.87
C ASN A 107 7.43 2.71 9.79
N GLU A 108 7.27 3.45 8.70
CA GLU A 108 8.26 3.50 7.61
C GLU A 108 9.65 3.93 8.10
N LYS A 109 9.75 4.90 9.02
CA LYS A 109 11.05 5.33 9.57
C LYS A 109 11.77 4.20 10.29
N THR A 110 11.04 3.38 11.05
CA THR A 110 11.58 2.17 11.69
C THR A 110 12.10 1.18 10.66
N ARG A 111 11.36 0.94 9.56
CA ARG A 111 11.82 0.13 8.43
C ARG A 111 13.13 0.66 7.85
N LEU A 112 13.17 1.96 7.52
CA LEU A 112 14.36 2.61 6.94
C LEU A 112 15.57 2.52 7.88
N ASN A 113 15.36 2.61 9.19
CA ASN A 113 16.43 2.47 10.17
C ASN A 113 16.92 1.02 10.29
N ILE A 114 16.05 0.02 10.16
CA ILE A 114 16.45 -1.39 10.04
C ILE A 114 17.26 -1.61 8.76
N GLU A 115 16.79 -1.09 7.63
CA GLU A 115 17.50 -1.17 6.36
C GLU A 115 18.88 -0.51 6.43
N LYS A 116 18.97 0.68 7.03
CA LYS A 116 20.24 1.38 7.27
C LYS A 116 21.18 0.55 8.15
N LEU A 117 20.68 -0.05 9.21
CA LEU A 117 21.48 -0.93 10.07
C LEU A 117 21.99 -2.15 9.32
N TYR A 118 21.16 -2.77 8.50
CA TYR A 118 21.53 -3.95 7.74
C TYR A 118 22.51 -3.62 6.59
N ALA A 119 22.27 -2.55 5.84
CA ALA A 119 23.01 -2.24 4.62
C ALA A 119 24.37 -1.57 4.87
N LEU A 120 24.51 -0.82 5.97
CA LEU A 120 25.69 0.02 6.22
C LEU A 120 26.63 -0.54 7.31
N ASN A 121 26.48 -1.81 7.71
CA ASN A 121 27.28 -2.38 8.78
C ASN A 121 27.75 -3.79 8.44
N THR A 122 28.98 -4.10 8.82
CA THR A 122 29.44 -5.49 8.90
C THR A 122 28.70 -6.24 10.01
N PRO A 123 28.73 -7.59 10.03
CA PRO A 123 28.14 -8.37 11.12
C PRO A 123 28.66 -7.96 12.51
N GLU A 124 29.95 -7.64 12.62
CA GLU A 124 30.58 -7.22 13.87
C GLU A 124 30.09 -5.84 14.32
N GLU A 125 30.02 -4.88 13.40
CA GLU A 125 29.50 -3.53 13.67
C GLU A 125 28.01 -3.56 14.04
N LEU A 126 27.24 -4.43 13.38
CA LEU A 126 25.83 -4.64 13.69
C LEU A 126 25.66 -5.19 15.11
N ALA A 127 26.49 -6.16 15.52
CA ALA A 127 26.46 -6.71 16.88
C ALA A 127 26.79 -5.64 17.93
N GLU A 128 27.80 -4.80 17.69
CA GLU A 128 28.12 -3.67 18.57
C GLU A 128 26.94 -2.68 18.68
N LYS A 129 26.32 -2.34 17.54
CA LYS A 129 25.15 -1.45 17.50
C LYS A 129 23.95 -2.06 18.23
N MET A 130 23.72 -3.36 18.12
CA MET A 130 22.67 -4.06 18.88
C MET A 130 22.92 -4.00 20.39
N GLN A 131 24.18 -4.07 20.83
CA GLN A 131 24.53 -3.90 22.24
C GLN A 131 24.33 -2.45 22.73
N LYS A 132 24.59 -1.45 21.88
CA LYS A 132 24.28 -0.05 22.20
C LYS A 132 22.77 0.16 22.33
N LEU A 133 21.99 -0.41 21.40
CA LEU A 133 20.53 -0.34 21.42
C LEU A 133 19.91 -1.01 22.65
N SER A 134 20.50 -2.08 23.17
CA SER A 134 19.98 -2.74 24.39
C SER A 134 20.07 -1.85 25.64
N LYS A 135 20.93 -0.82 25.62
CA LYS A 135 21.03 0.19 26.68
C LYS A 135 20.11 1.38 26.44
N ALA A 136 19.69 1.58 25.19
CA ALA A 136 18.89 2.72 24.75
C ALA A 136 17.39 2.44 24.77
N LEU A 137 17.00 1.19 24.54
CA LEU A 137 15.61 0.76 24.39
C LEU A 137 15.16 -0.07 25.59
N PRO A 138 13.86 0.00 25.94
CA PRO A 138 13.24 -1.03 26.76
C PRO A 138 13.45 -2.42 26.15
N GLU A 139 13.57 -3.41 27.02
CA GLU A 139 13.81 -4.80 26.65
C GLU A 139 12.82 -5.35 25.58
N PRO A 140 11.49 -5.09 25.63
CA PRO A 140 10.58 -5.52 24.57
C PRO A 140 10.91 -4.91 23.20
N ALA A 141 11.10 -3.58 23.15
CA ALA A 141 11.48 -2.88 21.91
C ALA A 141 12.82 -3.36 21.34
N HIS A 142 13.82 -3.61 22.20
CA HIS A 142 15.10 -4.15 21.75
C HIS A 142 14.94 -5.52 21.10
N ARG A 143 14.21 -6.45 21.74
CA ARG A 143 13.92 -7.77 21.15
C ARG A 143 13.17 -7.67 19.82
N GLN A 144 12.23 -6.72 19.70
CA GLN A 144 11.52 -6.48 18.44
C GLN A 144 12.47 -5.99 17.35
N VAL A 145 13.39 -5.07 17.64
CA VAL A 145 14.42 -4.64 16.67
C VAL A 145 15.27 -5.83 16.22
N VAL A 146 15.76 -6.65 17.16
CA VAL A 146 16.57 -7.85 16.84
C VAL A 146 15.81 -8.79 15.90
N ASN A 147 14.55 -9.09 16.21
CA ASN A 147 13.72 -9.95 15.37
C ASN A 147 13.48 -9.36 13.98
N LEU A 148 13.18 -8.07 13.90
CA LEU A 148 12.92 -7.39 12.64
C LEU A 148 14.16 -7.32 11.74
N VAL A 149 15.35 -7.14 12.30
CA VAL A 149 16.61 -7.22 11.54
C VAL A 149 16.81 -8.62 10.94
N ASN A 150 16.54 -9.68 11.71
CA ASN A 150 16.63 -11.06 11.21
C ASN A 150 15.59 -11.36 10.11
N TYR A 151 14.36 -10.87 10.27
CA TYR A 151 13.32 -10.99 9.25
C TYR A 151 13.69 -10.22 7.99
N PHE A 152 14.25 -9.02 8.13
CA PHE A 152 14.67 -8.17 7.02
C PHE A 152 15.82 -8.80 6.22
N ASP A 153 16.80 -9.40 6.89
CA ASP A 153 17.89 -10.15 6.27
C ASP A 153 17.36 -11.32 5.41
N THR A 154 16.44 -12.11 5.96
CA THR A 154 15.83 -13.23 5.25
C THR A 154 14.96 -12.78 4.08
N TYR A 155 14.13 -11.75 4.30
CA TYR A 155 13.33 -11.11 3.26
C TYR A 155 14.19 -10.58 2.12
N THR A 156 15.28 -9.88 2.43
CA THR A 156 16.19 -9.31 1.42
C THR A 156 16.83 -10.40 0.56
N ARG A 157 17.24 -11.52 1.16
CA ARG A 157 17.72 -12.68 0.39
C ARG A 157 16.63 -13.26 -0.52
N ASN A 158 15.43 -13.44 0.00
CA ASN A 158 14.31 -14.02 -0.76
C ASN A 158 13.87 -13.13 -1.91
N ILE A 159 13.92 -11.79 -1.75
CA ILE A 159 13.72 -10.86 -2.87
C ILE A 159 14.79 -11.06 -3.93
N LYS A 160 16.08 -11.08 -3.58
CA LYS A 160 17.15 -11.25 -4.56
C LYS A 160 17.06 -12.57 -5.31
N LEU A 161 16.60 -13.63 -4.64
CA LEU A 161 16.38 -14.94 -5.24
C LEU A 161 15.15 -14.97 -6.16
N SER A 162 14.03 -14.41 -5.71
CA SER A 162 12.77 -14.42 -6.48
C SER A 162 12.79 -13.43 -7.63
N TYR A 163 13.53 -12.34 -7.45
CA TYR A 163 13.57 -11.18 -8.33
C TYR A 163 15.01 -10.71 -8.53
N PRO A 164 15.81 -11.43 -9.35
CA PRO A 164 17.17 -11.02 -9.65
C PRO A 164 17.21 -9.62 -10.27
N PRO A 165 18.21 -8.77 -9.90
CA PRO A 165 18.31 -7.41 -10.41
C PRO A 165 18.63 -7.34 -11.91
N ASP A 166 19.29 -8.36 -12.45
CA ASP A 166 19.66 -8.46 -13.87
C ASP A 166 18.47 -8.87 -14.76
N GLU A 167 17.36 -9.32 -14.15
CA GLU A 167 16.14 -9.69 -14.84
C GLU A 167 15.10 -8.56 -14.66
N GLN A 168 14.96 -7.74 -15.70
CA GLN A 168 13.97 -6.68 -15.75
C GLN A 168 12.70 -7.17 -16.46
N PRO A 169 11.51 -6.93 -15.89
CA PRO A 169 10.24 -7.24 -16.54
C PRO A 169 10.09 -6.43 -17.83
N ALA A 170 9.75 -7.11 -18.92
CA ALA A 170 9.61 -6.49 -20.25
C ALA A 170 8.25 -5.81 -20.47
N THR A 171 7.24 -6.13 -19.67
CA THR A 171 5.87 -5.64 -19.83
C THR A 171 5.30 -5.11 -18.52
N VAL A 172 4.25 -4.28 -18.59
CA VAL A 172 3.59 -3.71 -17.41
C VAL A 172 2.95 -4.82 -16.57
N GLU A 173 2.40 -5.86 -17.21
CA GLU A 173 1.84 -7.05 -16.57
C GLU A 173 2.89 -7.77 -15.72
N ALA A 174 4.10 -7.97 -16.27
CA ALA A 174 5.19 -8.59 -15.54
C ALA A 174 5.67 -7.72 -14.36
N VAL A 175 5.64 -6.39 -14.49
CA VAL A 175 5.91 -5.47 -13.38
C VAL A 175 4.83 -5.61 -12.30
N LEU A 176 3.55 -5.67 -12.68
CA LEU A 176 2.41 -5.83 -11.78
C LEU A 176 2.47 -7.16 -11.01
N ASP A 177 2.82 -8.25 -11.67
CA ASP A 177 2.98 -9.55 -11.03
C ASP A 177 4.18 -9.58 -10.06
N ARG A 178 5.30 -8.97 -10.45
CA ARG A 178 6.45 -8.79 -9.56
C ARG A 178 6.08 -7.96 -8.33
N PHE A 179 5.37 -6.85 -8.52
CA PHE A 179 4.91 -5.99 -7.44
C PHE A 179 3.98 -6.75 -6.46
N ARG A 180 3.02 -7.51 -6.99
CA ARG A 180 2.15 -8.37 -6.17
C ARG A 180 2.96 -9.38 -5.36
N GLY A 181 3.90 -10.08 -5.99
CA GLY A 181 4.69 -11.09 -5.27
C GLY A 181 5.65 -10.48 -4.25
N MET A 182 6.15 -9.26 -4.46
CA MET A 182 6.87 -8.51 -3.42
C MET A 182 5.99 -8.20 -2.21
N HIS A 183 4.75 -7.75 -2.43
CA HIS A 183 3.77 -7.55 -1.35
C HIS A 183 3.52 -8.87 -0.59
N ASP A 184 3.30 -9.97 -1.31
CA ASP A 184 3.06 -11.28 -0.69
C ASP A 184 4.26 -11.77 0.13
N LEU A 185 5.49 -11.52 -0.33
CA LEU A 185 6.71 -11.77 0.45
C LEU A 185 6.76 -10.92 1.72
N ARG A 186 6.39 -9.63 1.64
CA ARG A 186 6.35 -8.75 2.82
C ARG A 186 5.36 -9.28 3.86
N LEU A 187 4.17 -9.70 3.45
CA LEU A 187 3.20 -10.32 4.34
C LEU A 187 3.72 -11.61 4.97
N SER A 188 4.37 -12.47 4.18
CA SER A 188 4.91 -13.74 4.67
C SER A 188 6.05 -13.56 5.69
N HIS A 189 6.86 -12.52 5.55
CA HIS A 189 8.03 -12.30 6.41
C HIS A 189 7.73 -11.47 7.64
N PHE A 190 6.87 -10.45 7.50
CA PHE A 190 6.62 -9.47 8.56
C PHE A 190 5.24 -9.63 9.21
N GLY A 191 4.31 -10.35 8.56
CA GLY A 191 2.90 -10.35 8.94
C GLY A 191 2.18 -9.08 8.48
N ALA A 192 0.84 -9.09 8.53
CA ALA A 192 0.02 -8.02 7.97
C ALA A 192 0.25 -6.66 8.66
N ASP A 193 0.33 -6.63 9.99
CA ASP A 193 0.44 -5.38 10.75
C ASP A 193 1.77 -4.67 10.51
N VAL A 194 2.88 -5.40 10.63
CA VAL A 194 4.22 -4.86 10.41
C VAL A 194 4.42 -4.49 8.94
N ALA A 195 4.01 -5.35 8.00
CA ALA A 195 4.10 -5.05 6.57
C ALA A 195 3.32 -3.78 6.22
N SER A 196 2.12 -3.61 6.79
CA SER A 196 1.34 -2.39 6.58
C SER A 196 2.03 -1.17 7.18
N ALA A 197 2.52 -1.25 8.42
CA ALA A 197 3.25 -0.14 9.04
C ALA A 197 4.49 0.27 8.26
N PHE A 198 5.16 -0.69 7.60
CA PHE A 198 6.43 -0.49 6.91
C PHE A 198 6.27 -0.04 5.46
N TYR A 199 5.27 -0.56 4.74
CA TYR A 199 5.21 -0.47 3.27
C TYR A 199 3.91 0.12 2.71
N ALA A 200 2.86 0.36 3.51
CA ALA A 200 1.56 0.76 2.97
C ALA A 200 1.62 2.03 2.08
N GLU A 201 2.32 3.08 2.52
CA GLU A 201 2.45 4.31 1.73
C GLU A 201 3.35 4.12 0.50
N GLU A 202 4.47 3.39 0.62
CA GLU A 202 5.34 3.05 -0.52
C GLU A 202 4.58 2.25 -1.58
N GLU A 203 3.81 1.25 -1.16
CA GLU A 203 3.04 0.38 -2.06
C GLU A 203 1.88 1.14 -2.71
N LYS A 204 1.24 2.04 -1.98
CA LYS A 204 0.22 2.94 -2.53
C LYS A 204 0.80 3.87 -3.60
N GLN A 205 1.95 4.51 -3.34
CA GLN A 205 2.62 5.35 -4.34
C GLN A 205 3.07 4.53 -5.55
N SER A 206 3.61 3.32 -5.32
CA SER A 206 4.02 2.40 -6.39
C SER A 206 2.83 2.02 -7.28
N LEU A 207 1.67 1.69 -6.69
CA LEU A 207 0.44 1.42 -7.44
C LEU A 207 0.02 2.60 -8.31
N GLN A 208 0.16 3.83 -7.80
CA GLN A 208 -0.20 5.01 -8.58
C GLN A 208 0.73 5.20 -9.79
N LEU A 209 2.03 4.94 -9.64
CA LEU A 209 2.97 4.94 -10.78
C LEU A 209 2.66 3.83 -11.78
N LEU A 210 2.32 2.63 -11.29
CA LEU A 210 1.93 1.49 -12.14
C LEU A 210 0.64 1.77 -12.90
N TYR A 211 -0.29 2.52 -12.31
CA TYR A 211 -1.48 2.99 -13.01
C TYR A 211 -1.14 3.92 -14.18
N LEU A 212 -0.24 4.88 -13.96
CA LEU A 212 0.24 5.78 -15.02
C LEU A 212 0.90 4.99 -16.16
N MET A 213 1.73 4.00 -15.83
CA MET A 213 2.34 3.10 -16.83
C MET A 213 1.28 2.30 -17.61
N ALA A 214 0.25 1.80 -16.92
CA ALA A 214 -0.81 1.02 -17.54
C ALA A 214 -1.66 1.86 -18.51
N ILE A 215 -2.07 3.07 -18.14
CA ILE A 215 -2.85 3.95 -19.04
C ILE A 215 -2.01 4.47 -20.21
N GLU A 216 -0.70 4.65 -20.02
CA GLU A 216 0.20 5.10 -21.10
C GLU A 216 0.29 4.03 -22.20
N LYS A 217 0.37 2.75 -21.82
CA LYS A 217 0.43 1.61 -22.76
C LYS A 217 -0.92 1.17 -23.31
N ASP A 218 -2.01 1.75 -22.84
CA ASP A 218 -3.36 1.44 -23.30
C ASP A 218 -3.62 2.00 -24.70
N GLU A 219 -3.77 1.12 -25.69
CA GLU A 219 -4.10 1.50 -27.08
C GLU A 219 -5.58 1.87 -27.28
N GLY A 220 -6.45 1.47 -26.34
CA GLY A 220 -7.87 1.79 -26.36
C GLY A 220 -8.18 3.21 -25.85
N LEU A 221 -7.21 3.89 -25.25
CA LEU A 221 -7.37 5.28 -24.80
C LEU A 221 -6.83 6.28 -25.82
N SER A 222 -7.64 7.29 -26.11
CA SER A 222 -7.16 8.48 -26.81
C SER A 222 -6.15 9.24 -25.94
N LEU A 223 -5.33 10.08 -26.57
CA LEU A 223 -4.38 10.93 -25.85
C LEU A 223 -5.08 11.81 -24.80
N ASP A 224 -6.23 12.40 -25.16
CA ASP A 224 -7.01 13.24 -24.25
C ASP A 224 -7.51 12.44 -23.03
N GLN A 225 -7.95 11.20 -23.24
CA GLN A 225 -8.38 10.32 -22.14
C GLN A 225 -7.23 9.93 -21.21
N LYS A 226 -6.03 9.69 -21.77
CA LYS A 226 -4.82 9.42 -20.97
C LYS A 226 -4.46 10.63 -20.11
N VAL A 227 -4.46 11.82 -20.71
CA VAL A 227 -4.19 13.08 -20.01
C VAL A 227 -5.21 13.33 -18.90
N GLU A 228 -6.51 13.17 -19.19
CA GLU A 228 -7.56 13.36 -18.19
C GLU A 228 -7.38 12.42 -16.99
N ARG A 229 -7.15 11.13 -17.24
CA ARG A 229 -6.94 10.13 -16.17
C ARG A 229 -5.67 10.42 -15.36
N ALA A 230 -4.58 10.83 -16.00
CA ALA A 230 -3.35 11.20 -15.32
C ALA A 230 -3.54 12.46 -14.45
N GLN A 231 -4.22 13.48 -14.97
CA GLN A 231 -4.54 14.70 -14.23
C GLN A 231 -5.45 14.42 -13.04
N GLN A 232 -6.48 13.58 -13.19
CA GLN A 232 -7.33 13.16 -12.09
C GLN A 232 -6.52 12.45 -11.00
N LEU A 233 -5.53 11.63 -11.36
CA LEU A 233 -4.64 11.01 -10.38
C LEU A 233 -3.84 12.07 -9.60
N LEU A 234 -3.21 13.02 -10.30
CA LEU A 234 -2.38 14.06 -9.68
C LEU A 234 -3.20 14.98 -8.77
N GLN A 235 -4.41 15.37 -9.19
CA GLN A 235 -5.32 16.19 -8.39
C GLN A 235 -5.72 15.51 -7.07
N ASN A 236 -5.87 14.19 -7.10
CA ASN A 236 -6.25 13.41 -5.92
C ASN A 236 -5.04 12.95 -5.08
N ASN A 237 -3.80 13.23 -5.51
CA ASN A 237 -2.57 12.76 -4.87
C ASN A 237 -1.51 13.88 -4.83
N PRO A 238 -1.54 14.76 -3.81
CA PRO A 238 -0.65 15.92 -3.74
C PRO A 238 0.83 15.54 -3.62
N GLU A 239 1.17 14.38 -3.03
CA GLU A 239 2.55 13.89 -2.96
C GLU A 239 3.12 13.55 -4.33
N LEU A 240 2.34 12.87 -5.18
CA LEU A 240 2.72 12.63 -6.57
C LEU A 240 2.80 13.94 -7.35
N ALA A 241 1.83 14.85 -7.18
CA ALA A 241 1.87 16.15 -7.83
C ALA A 241 3.14 16.93 -7.47
N ALA A 242 3.55 16.91 -6.19
CA ALA A 242 4.78 17.56 -5.73
C ALA A 242 6.06 16.93 -6.30
N ALA A 243 6.07 15.63 -6.58
CA ALA A 243 7.20 14.97 -7.23
C ALA A 243 7.37 15.40 -8.70
N TYR A 244 6.29 15.82 -9.35
CA TYR A 244 6.26 16.24 -10.76
C TYR A 244 6.23 17.77 -10.93
N ASP A 245 6.38 18.55 -9.85
CA ASP A 245 6.46 20.01 -9.94
C ASP A 245 7.74 20.43 -10.69
N PRO A 246 7.63 20.97 -11.92
CA PRO A 246 8.78 21.35 -12.74
C PRO A 246 9.60 22.49 -12.13
N ASP A 247 9.03 23.23 -11.15
CA ASP A 247 9.69 24.36 -10.48
C ASP A 247 10.40 23.94 -9.17
N ARG A 248 10.35 22.65 -8.81
CA ARG A 248 11.00 22.10 -7.62
C ARG A 248 12.52 22.03 -7.83
N LYS A 249 13.24 23.03 -7.32
CA LYS A 249 14.71 23.08 -7.25
C LYS A 249 15.28 22.28 -6.08
#